data_AF-A0AAU5T323-F1
#
_entry.id   AF-A0AAU5T323-F1
#
_cell.length_a   1.000
_cell.length_b   1.000
_cell.length_c   1.000
_cell.angle_alpha   90.00
_cell.angle_beta   90.00
_cell.angle_gamma   90.00
#
_symmetry.space_group_name_H-M   'P 1'
#
loop_
_entity.id
_entity.type
_entity.pdbx_description
1 polymer ?
#
loop_
_entity_poly.entity_id
_entity_poly.type
_entity_poly.pdbx_seq_one_letter_code
_entity_poly.pdbx_strand_id
1 'polypeptide(L)'
;MARRSTRLRGLVTRLLSGRSGPDARFGVRLVTTVTATALVSVPFAVALVLVESRWGPLRRLDQGAAERLHRAALEHPAWVRVLDFLTQVVWGPLTMRLLVAALVVWLLLRGAVRLALWAAVTATAGGLLGVLVKNVVERTRPHLPDPVAHAPGFSFPSGHAMTATTSCAVLLLALLPLVPRAWRPLPWTLAAVSVIGVGYTRVALGVHWVSDVVGGWLLGLAVVTATTLAFEAWRADVGRTRTTPAQGLEPEITAEHPEPWAGAR
;
A
#
# COMPACT_ATOMS: atom_id res chain seq x y z
N MET A 1 -26.26 -15.02 55.98
CA MET A 1 -25.73 -14.02 55.02
C MET A 1 -24.74 -14.57 53.97
N ALA A 2 -24.16 -15.77 54.11
CA ALA A 2 -23.12 -16.28 53.20
C ALA A 2 -23.56 -16.80 51.80
N ARG A 3 -24.86 -17.08 51.58
CA ARG A 3 -25.35 -17.67 50.29
C ARG A 3 -25.69 -16.65 49.19
N ARG A 4 -25.79 -15.35 49.50
CA ARG A 4 -26.09 -14.30 48.51
C ARG A 4 -24.83 -13.81 47.77
N SER A 5 -23.65 -13.84 48.40
CA SER A 5 -22.39 -13.38 47.79
C SER A 5 -21.87 -14.34 46.71
N THR A 6 -22.17 -15.63 46.82
CA THR A 6 -21.79 -16.68 45.85
C THR A 6 -22.58 -16.57 44.54
N ARG A 7 -23.86 -16.17 44.60
CA ARG A 7 -24.69 -15.96 43.40
C ARG A 7 -24.29 -14.72 42.61
N LEU A 8 -23.93 -13.62 43.28
CA LEU A 8 -23.44 -12.42 42.59
C LEU A 8 -22.08 -12.66 41.93
N ARG A 9 -21.16 -13.37 42.61
CA ARG A 9 -19.88 -13.78 42.00
C ARG A 9 -20.12 -14.66 40.77
N GLY A 10 -20.98 -15.67 40.86
CA GLY A 10 -21.31 -16.53 39.71
C GLY A 10 -21.96 -15.81 38.53
N LEU A 11 -22.76 -14.75 38.78
CA LEU A 11 -23.37 -13.93 37.73
C LEU A 11 -22.34 -13.02 37.04
N VAL A 12 -21.42 -12.43 37.80
CA VAL A 12 -20.32 -11.60 37.27
C VAL A 12 -19.34 -12.48 36.48
N THR A 13 -19.01 -13.68 36.97
CA THR A 13 -18.16 -14.62 36.22
C THR A 13 -18.84 -15.08 34.93
N ARG A 14 -20.18 -15.29 34.92
CA ARG A 14 -20.94 -15.62 33.70
C ARG A 14 -21.04 -14.47 32.69
N LEU A 15 -21.17 -13.23 33.17
CA LEU A 15 -21.20 -12.04 32.31
C LEU A 15 -19.83 -11.73 31.71
N LEU A 16 -18.74 -12.02 32.44
CA LEU A 16 -17.37 -11.89 31.94
C LEU A 16 -16.95 -13.08 31.07
N SER A 17 -17.40 -14.31 31.36
CA SER A 17 -17.12 -15.49 30.54
C SER A 17 -17.96 -15.56 29.27
N GLY A 18 -19.11 -14.87 29.24
CA GLY A 18 -20.01 -14.78 28.07
C GLY A 18 -19.43 -13.97 26.90
N ARG A 19 -18.31 -13.26 27.12
CA ARG A 19 -17.58 -12.50 26.09
C ARG A 19 -16.30 -13.19 25.62
N SER A 20 -16.12 -14.47 25.95
CA SER A 20 -14.92 -15.25 25.60
C SER A 20 -15.10 -16.18 24.40
N GLY A 21 -16.20 -16.03 23.65
CA GLY A 21 -16.53 -16.85 22.49
C GLY A 21 -15.80 -16.44 21.19
N PRO A 22 -15.86 -17.27 20.14
CA PRO A 22 -15.34 -16.96 18.80
C PRO A 22 -15.81 -15.59 18.29
N ASP A 23 -17.08 -15.24 18.51
CA ASP A 23 -17.70 -14.00 18.07
C ASP A 23 -17.09 -12.75 18.73
N ALA A 24 -16.70 -12.85 20.00
CA ALA A 24 -16.06 -11.74 20.71
C ALA A 24 -14.61 -11.55 20.25
N ARG A 25 -13.89 -12.64 19.95
CA ARG A 25 -12.54 -12.57 19.35
C ARG A 25 -12.59 -11.97 17.95
N PHE A 26 -13.59 -12.36 17.16
CA PHE A 26 -13.87 -11.77 15.85
C PHE A 26 -14.18 -10.27 15.96
N GLY A 27 -15.08 -9.88 16.87
CA GLY A 27 -15.45 -8.48 17.10
C GLY A 27 -14.26 -7.61 17.51
N VAL A 28 -13.42 -8.09 18.45
CA VAL A 28 -12.19 -7.39 18.85
C VAL A 28 -11.24 -7.24 17.66
N ARG A 29 -11.01 -8.30 16.89
CA ARG A 29 -10.13 -8.26 15.70
C ARG A 29 -10.64 -7.26 14.67
N LEU A 30 -11.92 -7.31 14.34
CA LEU A 30 -12.55 -6.40 13.40
C LEU A 30 -12.37 -4.94 13.83
N VAL A 31 -12.71 -4.61 15.08
CA VAL A 31 -12.56 -3.26 15.62
C VAL A 31 -11.10 -2.82 15.61
N THR A 32 -10.16 -3.70 15.98
CA THR A 32 -8.72 -3.36 15.94
C THR A 32 -8.22 -3.11 14.53
N THR A 33 -8.60 -3.94 13.55
CA THR A 33 -8.20 -3.78 12.14
C THR A 33 -8.79 -2.51 11.54
N VAL A 34 -10.07 -2.23 11.79
CA VAL A 34 -10.73 -0.99 11.34
C VAL A 34 -10.08 0.24 11.98
N THR A 35 -9.84 0.22 13.29
CA THR A 35 -9.21 1.34 14.00
C THR A 35 -7.78 1.58 13.50
N ALA A 36 -6.98 0.52 13.36
CA ALA A 36 -5.63 0.63 12.82
C ALA A 36 -5.63 1.13 11.37
N THR A 37 -6.56 0.65 10.53
CA THR A 37 -6.74 1.13 9.16
C THR A 37 -7.07 2.63 9.15
N ALA A 38 -8.00 3.08 9.98
CA ALA A 38 -8.34 4.50 10.09
C ALA A 38 -7.13 5.35 10.50
N LEU A 39 -6.34 4.89 11.49
CA LEU A 39 -5.13 5.58 11.95
C LEU A 39 -4.08 5.70 10.85
N VAL A 40 -3.83 4.64 10.07
CA VAL A 40 -2.83 4.69 8.98
C VAL A 40 -3.31 5.51 7.78
N SER A 41 -4.61 5.76 7.66
CA SER A 41 -5.17 6.67 6.66
C SER A 41 -5.11 8.16 7.06
N VAL A 42 -4.86 8.48 8.35
CA VAL A 42 -4.79 9.88 8.82
C VAL A 42 -3.78 10.73 8.04
N PRO A 43 -2.53 10.28 7.79
CA PRO A 43 -1.58 11.09 7.01
C PRO A 43 -2.09 11.42 5.61
N PHE A 44 -2.74 10.46 4.94
CA PHE A 44 -3.36 10.71 3.64
C PHE A 44 -4.52 11.71 3.73
N ALA A 45 -5.39 11.57 4.74
CA ALA A 45 -6.49 12.50 4.95
C ALA A 45 -5.99 13.93 5.22
N VAL A 46 -4.91 14.09 6.01
CA VAL A 46 -4.26 15.39 6.23
C VAL A 46 -3.70 15.92 4.91
N ALA A 47 -2.98 15.12 4.13
CA ALA A 47 -2.45 15.54 2.84
C ALA A 47 -3.57 15.98 1.88
N LEU A 48 -4.67 15.23 1.83
CA LEU A 48 -5.86 15.56 1.04
C LEU A 48 -6.44 16.92 1.47
N VAL A 49 -6.65 17.14 2.77
CA VAL A 49 -7.15 18.42 3.29
C VAL A 49 -6.21 19.58 2.95
N LEU A 50 -4.90 19.39 3.07
CA LEU A 50 -3.92 20.43 2.72
C LEU A 50 -3.94 20.79 1.22
N VAL A 51 -4.17 19.79 0.36
CA VAL A 51 -4.32 19.99 -1.09
C VAL A 51 -5.62 20.71 -1.42
N GLU A 52 -6.75 20.24 -0.89
CA GLU A 52 -8.08 20.82 -1.11
C GLU A 52 -8.21 22.25 -0.57
N SER A 53 -7.67 22.49 0.63
CA SER A 53 -7.65 23.83 1.23
C SER A 53 -6.67 24.80 0.55
N ARG A 54 -5.89 24.32 -0.44
CA ARG A 54 -4.89 25.09 -1.18
C ARG A 54 -3.89 25.78 -0.25
N TRP A 55 -3.47 25.08 0.80
CA TRP A 55 -2.63 25.66 1.86
C TRP A 55 -1.36 26.31 1.26
N GLY A 56 -1.17 27.60 1.55
CA GLY A 56 -0.15 28.44 0.90
C GLY A 56 1.28 27.86 0.93
N PRO A 57 1.78 27.36 2.07
CA PRO A 57 3.09 26.71 2.14
C PRO A 57 3.23 25.48 1.22
N LEU A 58 2.21 24.61 1.17
CA LEU A 58 2.23 23.43 0.30
C LEU A 58 2.24 23.81 -1.18
N ARG A 59 1.40 24.79 -1.56
CA ARG A 59 1.39 25.33 -2.93
C ARG A 59 2.74 25.91 -3.33
N ARG A 60 3.39 26.69 -2.46
CA ARG A 60 4.73 27.24 -2.74
C ARG A 60 5.78 26.16 -2.90
N LEU A 61 5.73 25.10 -2.08
CA LEU A 61 6.61 23.95 -2.22
C LEU A 61 6.39 23.25 -3.57
N ASP A 62 5.14 22.98 -3.93
CA ASP A 62 4.78 22.33 -5.18
C ASP A 62 5.25 23.13 -6.41
N GLN A 63 4.95 24.43 -6.44
CA GLN A 63 5.36 25.33 -7.53
C GLN A 63 6.87 25.45 -7.62
N GLY A 64 7.54 25.75 -6.51
CA GLY A 64 8.99 25.92 -6.50
C GLY A 64 9.76 24.63 -6.83
N ALA A 65 9.23 23.45 -6.49
CA ALA A 65 9.81 22.18 -6.91
C ALA A 65 9.62 21.93 -8.40
N ALA A 66 8.40 22.13 -8.92
CA ALA A 66 8.09 21.95 -10.34
C ALA A 66 8.94 22.88 -11.22
N GLU A 67 9.02 24.16 -10.90
CA GLU A 67 9.78 25.15 -11.67
C GLU A 67 11.28 24.85 -11.70
N ARG A 68 11.87 24.49 -10.55
CA ARG A 68 13.31 24.17 -10.46
C ARG A 68 13.67 22.94 -11.27
N LEU A 69 12.88 21.87 -11.15
CA LEU A 69 13.14 20.63 -11.86
C LEU A 69 12.85 20.77 -13.36
N HIS A 70 11.82 21.52 -13.74
CA HIS A 70 11.53 21.81 -15.15
C HIS A 70 12.64 22.58 -15.82
N ARG A 71 13.21 23.60 -15.16
CA ARG A 71 14.37 24.34 -15.70
C ARG A 71 15.54 23.41 -15.98
N ALA A 72 15.87 22.53 -15.02
CA ALA A 72 16.92 21.52 -15.21
C ALA A 72 16.58 20.52 -16.34
N ALA A 73 15.30 20.19 -16.53
CA ALA A 73 14.86 19.31 -17.61
C ALA A 73 15.08 19.95 -19.00
N LEU A 74 14.81 21.25 -19.15
CA LEU A 74 15.03 21.99 -20.39
C LEU A 74 16.52 22.05 -20.78
N GLU A 75 17.41 22.18 -19.79
CA GLU A 75 18.86 22.22 -19.99
C GLU A 75 19.44 20.84 -20.37
N HIS A 76 18.74 19.74 -20.07
CA HIS A 76 19.23 18.38 -20.26
C HIS A 76 18.24 17.45 -20.98
N PRO A 77 18.05 17.57 -22.30
CA PRO A 77 17.07 16.75 -23.04
C PRO A 77 17.35 15.24 -23.00
N ALA A 78 18.63 14.82 -22.91
CA ALA A 78 18.99 13.41 -22.78
C ALA A 78 18.52 12.83 -21.44
N TRP A 79 18.60 13.62 -20.37
CA TRP A 79 18.10 13.26 -19.05
C TRP A 79 16.59 13.06 -19.06
N VAL A 80 15.84 13.96 -19.71
CA VAL A 80 14.38 13.84 -19.89
C VAL A 80 14.00 12.53 -20.56
N ARG A 81 14.69 12.15 -21.65
CA ARG A 81 14.43 10.86 -22.33
C ARG A 81 14.66 9.66 -21.42
N VAL A 82 15.70 9.69 -20.59
CA VAL A 82 15.96 8.62 -19.61
C VAL A 82 14.85 8.57 -18.57
N LEU A 83 14.43 9.72 -18.02
CA LEU A 83 13.34 9.78 -17.05
C LEU A 83 12.01 9.29 -17.62
N ASP A 84 11.70 9.67 -18.87
CA ASP A 84 10.50 9.19 -19.55
C ASP A 84 10.55 7.68 -19.77
N PHE A 85 11.66 7.14 -20.27
CA PHE A 85 11.85 5.69 -20.40
C PHE A 85 11.67 4.96 -19.06
N LEU A 86 12.32 5.47 -17.99
CA LEU A 86 12.20 4.89 -16.67
C LEU A 86 10.77 4.91 -16.15
N THR A 87 10.04 6.02 -16.32
CA THR A 87 8.67 6.11 -15.79
C THR A 87 7.64 5.38 -16.63
N GLN A 88 7.83 5.23 -17.94
CA GLN A 88 6.84 4.60 -18.83
C GLN A 88 7.08 3.10 -18.95
N VAL A 89 8.34 2.67 -19.01
CA VAL A 89 8.73 1.28 -19.30
C VAL A 89 9.12 0.55 -18.03
N VAL A 90 10.13 1.03 -17.30
CA VAL A 90 10.68 0.30 -16.15
C VAL A 90 9.73 0.34 -14.96
N TRP A 91 9.25 1.54 -14.62
CA TRP A 91 8.36 1.79 -13.50
C TRP A 91 6.94 2.19 -13.93
N GLY A 92 6.60 1.90 -15.19
CA GLY A 92 5.26 2.13 -15.72
C GLY A 92 4.19 1.39 -14.92
N PRO A 93 2.97 1.96 -14.75
CA PRO A 93 1.88 1.28 -14.07
C PRO A 93 1.53 -0.05 -14.73
N LEU A 94 1.62 -0.13 -16.07
CA LEU A 94 1.41 -1.39 -16.79
C LEU A 94 2.44 -2.44 -16.39
N THR A 95 3.73 -2.11 -16.45
CA THR A 95 4.82 -3.00 -16.05
C THR A 95 4.64 -3.50 -14.61
N MET A 96 4.39 -2.58 -13.67
CA MET A 96 4.17 -2.92 -12.26
C MET A 96 2.93 -3.80 -12.03
N ARG A 97 1.86 -3.59 -12.80
CA ARG A 97 0.66 -4.44 -12.75
C ARG A 97 0.92 -5.82 -13.35
N LEU A 98 1.68 -5.90 -14.45
CA LEU A 98 2.06 -7.17 -15.06
C LEU A 98 2.97 -7.99 -14.13
N LEU A 99 3.91 -7.35 -13.42
CA LEU A 99 4.73 -8.02 -12.42
C LEU A 99 3.89 -8.60 -11.27
N VAL A 100 2.92 -7.82 -10.77
CA VAL A 100 1.99 -8.33 -9.75
C VAL A 100 1.09 -9.44 -10.30
N ALA A 101 0.60 -9.33 -11.54
CA ALA A 101 -0.20 -10.37 -12.17
C ALA A 101 0.59 -11.67 -12.34
N ALA A 102 1.86 -11.58 -12.77
CA ALA A 102 2.76 -12.72 -12.84
C ALA A 102 3.01 -13.35 -11.46
N LEU A 103 3.22 -12.53 -10.43
CA LEU A 103 3.31 -13.01 -9.04
C LEU A 103 2.03 -13.74 -8.62
N VAL A 104 0.85 -13.19 -8.89
CA VAL A 104 -0.44 -13.81 -8.55
C VAL A 104 -0.57 -15.17 -9.24
N VAL A 105 -0.30 -15.26 -10.54
CA VAL A 105 -0.32 -16.53 -11.28
C VAL A 105 0.66 -17.52 -10.67
N TRP A 106 1.89 -17.11 -10.40
CA TRP A 106 2.90 -17.96 -9.76
C TRP A 106 2.46 -18.45 -8.37
N LEU A 107 1.84 -17.58 -7.54
CA LEU A 107 1.31 -17.97 -6.23
C LEU A 107 0.17 -18.98 -6.33
N LEU A 108 -0.72 -18.83 -7.32
CA LEU A 108 -1.79 -19.80 -7.59
C LEU A 108 -1.21 -21.15 -8.02
N LEU A 109 -0.19 -21.17 -8.88
CA LEU A 109 0.51 -22.39 -9.29
C LEU A 109 1.24 -23.07 -8.12
N ARG A 110 1.67 -22.30 -7.12
CA ARG A 110 2.25 -22.81 -5.86
C ARG A 110 1.21 -23.24 -4.83
N GLY A 111 -0.08 -23.12 -5.14
CA GLY A 111 -1.17 -23.41 -4.20
C GLY A 111 -1.31 -22.39 -3.07
N ALA A 112 -0.59 -21.26 -3.09
CA ALA A 112 -0.64 -20.19 -2.09
C ALA A 112 -1.80 -19.23 -2.38
N VAL A 113 -3.02 -19.78 -2.44
CA VAL A 113 -4.22 -19.07 -2.90
C VAL A 113 -4.52 -17.84 -2.03
N ARG A 114 -4.28 -17.91 -0.73
CA ARG A 114 -4.57 -16.82 0.19
C ARG A 114 -3.67 -15.61 -0.07
N LEU A 115 -2.37 -15.83 -0.22
CA LEU A 115 -1.42 -14.76 -0.57
C LEU A 115 -1.67 -14.22 -1.97
N ALA A 116 -2.06 -15.08 -2.92
CA ALA A 116 -2.44 -14.67 -4.27
C ALA A 116 -3.65 -13.71 -4.24
N LEU A 117 -4.69 -14.05 -3.46
CA LEU A 117 -5.86 -13.21 -3.26
C LEU A 117 -5.49 -11.88 -2.59
N TRP A 118 -4.65 -11.90 -1.54
CA TRP A 118 -4.17 -10.67 -0.91
C TRP A 118 -3.44 -9.76 -1.90
N ALA A 119 -2.54 -10.31 -2.72
CA ALA A 119 -1.78 -9.55 -3.71
C ALA A 119 -2.71 -8.92 -4.77
N ALA A 120 -3.65 -9.72 -5.30
CA ALA A 120 -4.63 -9.26 -6.29
C ALA A 120 -5.57 -8.18 -5.73
N VAL A 121 -6.10 -8.38 -4.52
CA VAL A 121 -6.98 -7.42 -3.84
C VAL A 121 -6.23 -6.13 -3.55
N THR A 122 -5.00 -6.20 -3.04
CA THR A 122 -4.19 -5.01 -2.71
C THR A 122 -3.91 -4.16 -3.94
N ALA A 123 -3.50 -4.77 -5.05
CA ALA A 123 -3.25 -4.05 -6.30
C ALA A 123 -4.53 -3.46 -6.91
N THR A 124 -5.63 -4.22 -6.89
CA THR A 124 -6.92 -3.78 -7.47
C THR A 124 -7.55 -2.67 -6.63
N ALA A 125 -7.60 -2.84 -5.31
CA ALA A 125 -8.10 -1.82 -4.38
C ALA A 125 -7.28 -0.53 -4.49
N GLY A 126 -5.96 -0.64 -4.62
CA GLY A 126 -5.09 0.51 -4.87
C GLY A 126 -5.46 1.23 -6.16
N GLY A 127 -5.57 0.50 -7.27
CA GLY A 127 -5.97 1.08 -8.55
C GLY A 127 -7.33 1.80 -8.50
N LEU A 128 -8.34 1.14 -7.92
CA LEU A 128 -9.71 1.67 -7.83
C LEU A 128 -9.80 2.90 -6.93
N LEU A 129 -9.17 2.86 -5.74
CA LEU A 129 -9.15 4.01 -4.83
C LEU A 129 -8.39 5.19 -5.44
N GLY A 130 -7.30 4.93 -6.15
CA GLY A 130 -6.57 5.98 -6.87
C GLY A 130 -7.41 6.68 -7.92
N VAL A 131 -8.20 5.93 -8.70
CA VAL A 131 -9.15 6.49 -9.68
C VAL A 131 -10.27 7.26 -8.99
N LEU A 132 -10.84 6.69 -7.92
CA LEU A 132 -11.93 7.31 -7.16
C LEU A 132 -11.50 8.67 -6.60
N VAL A 133 -10.42 8.72 -5.83
CA VAL A 133 -9.92 9.98 -5.25
C VAL A 133 -9.60 10.98 -6.35
N LYS A 134 -9.02 10.52 -7.46
CA LYS A 134 -8.67 11.39 -8.58
C LYS A 134 -9.88 12.11 -9.19
N ASN A 135 -11.00 11.40 -9.33
CA ASN A 135 -12.25 11.98 -9.84
C ASN A 135 -13.02 12.81 -8.81
N VAL A 136 -12.71 12.68 -7.52
CA VAL A 136 -13.31 13.50 -6.46
C VAL A 136 -12.55 14.82 -6.29
N VAL A 137 -11.22 14.77 -6.36
CA VAL A 137 -10.33 15.91 -6.10
C VAL A 137 -10.19 16.83 -7.30
N GLU A 138 -10.21 16.25 -8.52
CA GLU A 138 -10.18 17.00 -9.78
C GLU A 138 -9.04 18.04 -9.92
N ARG A 139 -7.93 17.82 -9.20
CA ARG A 139 -6.83 18.79 -9.16
C ARG A 139 -6.16 18.92 -10.53
N THR A 140 -5.89 20.16 -10.94
CA THR A 140 -5.14 20.47 -12.15
C THR A 140 -3.66 20.08 -12.05
N ARG A 141 -3.06 19.75 -13.19
CA ARG A 141 -1.62 19.42 -13.30
C ARG A 141 -0.77 20.69 -13.34
N PRO A 142 0.56 20.58 -13.15
CA PRO A 142 1.45 21.69 -13.45
C PRO A 142 1.29 22.15 -14.90
N HIS A 143 1.09 23.45 -15.09
CA HIS A 143 1.09 24.10 -16.40
C HIS A 143 2.39 24.90 -16.51
N LEU A 144 3.40 24.28 -17.12
CA LEU A 144 4.73 24.84 -17.29
C LEU A 144 4.91 25.31 -18.75
N PRO A 145 5.63 26.41 -19.02
CA PRO A 145 6.04 26.78 -20.37
C PRO A 145 6.89 25.68 -21.00
N ASP A 146 6.71 25.39 -22.28
CA ASP A 146 7.46 24.35 -23.02
C ASP A 146 7.43 22.95 -22.36
N PRO A 147 6.23 22.31 -22.28
CA PRO A 147 6.07 21.05 -21.56
C PRO A 147 6.89 19.91 -22.19
N VAL A 148 7.73 19.27 -21.38
CA VAL A 148 8.61 18.17 -21.79
C VAL A 148 7.94 16.78 -21.76
N ALA A 149 6.78 16.67 -21.11
CA ALA A 149 5.96 15.47 -21.06
C ALA A 149 4.48 15.81 -20.87
N HIS A 150 3.59 14.93 -21.32
CA HIS A 150 2.14 15.11 -21.21
C HIS A 150 1.50 13.91 -20.49
N ALA A 151 0.52 14.19 -19.62
CA ALA A 151 -0.26 13.16 -18.95
C ALA A 151 -1.75 13.57 -18.91
N PRO A 152 -2.68 12.68 -19.29
CA PRO A 152 -4.11 13.00 -19.31
C PRO A 152 -4.72 13.02 -17.90
N GLY A 153 -5.88 13.67 -17.77
CA GLY A 153 -6.70 13.71 -16.56
C GLY A 153 -6.09 14.47 -15.38
N PHE A 154 -6.72 14.34 -14.21
CA PHE A 154 -6.36 15.07 -13.00
C PHE A 154 -5.02 14.62 -12.38
N SER A 155 -4.44 15.47 -11.54
CA SER A 155 -3.08 15.34 -11.00
C SER A 155 -3.02 14.55 -9.69
N PHE A 156 -3.93 14.81 -8.74
CA PHE A 156 -3.91 14.20 -7.41
C PHE A 156 -4.84 12.98 -7.31
N PRO A 157 -4.44 11.90 -6.63
CA PRO A 157 -3.05 11.55 -6.30
C PRO A 157 -2.31 11.05 -7.55
N SER A 158 -0.99 10.96 -7.47
CA SER A 158 -0.19 10.39 -8.55
C SER A 158 -0.43 8.88 -8.66
N GLY A 159 -1.04 8.45 -9.77
CA GLY A 159 -1.32 7.04 -10.02
C GLY A 159 -0.06 6.18 -10.24
N HIS A 160 1.02 6.77 -10.77
CA HIS A 160 2.32 6.09 -10.88
C HIS A 160 2.91 5.85 -9.48
N ALA A 161 2.97 6.89 -8.66
CA ALA A 161 3.50 6.80 -7.29
C ALA A 161 2.70 5.79 -6.46
N MET A 162 1.37 5.82 -6.58
CA MET A 162 0.48 4.87 -5.90
C MET A 162 0.70 3.44 -6.39
N THR A 163 0.71 3.21 -7.71
CA THR A 163 0.92 1.85 -8.28
C THR A 163 2.29 1.30 -7.91
N ALA A 164 3.35 2.12 -7.97
CA ALA A 164 4.69 1.72 -7.54
C ALA A 164 4.71 1.34 -6.07
N THR A 165 4.08 2.13 -5.20
CA THR A 165 4.00 1.84 -3.76
C THR A 165 3.30 0.51 -3.50
N THR A 166 2.13 0.30 -4.08
CA THR A 166 1.36 -0.94 -3.88
C THR A 166 2.07 -2.15 -4.48
N SER A 167 2.57 -2.05 -5.72
CA SER A 167 3.21 -3.18 -6.40
C SER A 167 4.55 -3.55 -5.78
N CYS A 168 5.40 -2.57 -5.44
CA CYS A 168 6.67 -2.85 -4.77
C CYS A 168 6.45 -3.46 -3.39
N ALA A 169 5.46 -2.99 -2.62
CA ALA A 169 5.15 -3.59 -1.32
C ALA A 169 4.57 -5.01 -1.46
N VAL A 170 3.71 -5.26 -2.44
CA VAL A 170 3.18 -6.60 -2.75
C VAL A 170 4.30 -7.57 -3.12
N LEU A 171 5.17 -7.18 -4.05
CA LEU A 171 6.32 -7.98 -4.47
C LEU A 171 7.26 -8.24 -3.30
N LEU A 172 7.59 -7.20 -2.54
CA LEU A 172 8.46 -7.30 -1.37
C LEU A 172 7.88 -8.27 -0.33
N LEU A 173 6.66 -8.03 0.15
CA LEU A 173 6.09 -8.80 1.26
C LEU A 173 5.78 -10.25 0.88
N ALA A 174 5.48 -10.54 -0.39
CA ALA A 174 5.23 -11.90 -0.87
C ALA A 174 6.53 -12.68 -1.14
N LEU A 175 7.59 -12.03 -1.65
CA LEU A 175 8.83 -12.70 -2.05
C LEU A 175 9.92 -12.68 -0.97
N LEU A 176 9.87 -11.77 0.00
CA LEU A 176 10.84 -11.67 1.09
C LEU A 176 11.08 -12.98 1.87
N PRO A 177 10.06 -13.84 2.11
CA PRO A 177 10.29 -15.15 2.73
C PRO A 177 11.26 -16.05 1.98
N LEU A 178 11.33 -15.92 0.65
CA LEU A 178 12.19 -16.72 -0.23
C LEU A 178 13.64 -16.21 -0.25
N VAL A 179 13.88 -14.99 0.26
CA VAL A 179 15.18 -14.35 0.23
C VAL A 179 15.99 -14.75 1.48
N PRO A 180 17.21 -15.30 1.31
CA PRO A 180 18.09 -15.61 2.42
C PRO A 180 18.34 -14.37 3.29
N ARG A 181 18.46 -14.56 4.62
CA ARG A 181 18.56 -13.43 5.58
C ARG A 181 19.66 -12.42 5.23
N ALA A 182 20.82 -12.89 4.78
CA ALA A 182 21.95 -12.05 4.39
C ALA A 182 21.64 -11.10 3.21
N TRP A 183 20.70 -11.48 2.34
CA TRP A 183 20.32 -10.73 1.14
C TRP A 183 19.04 -9.91 1.31
N ARG A 184 18.40 -9.95 2.48
CA ARG A 184 17.16 -9.20 2.75
C ARG A 184 17.28 -7.68 2.58
N PRO A 185 18.42 -7.01 2.80
CA PRO A 185 18.52 -5.58 2.50
C PRO A 185 18.26 -5.23 1.03
N LEU A 186 18.60 -6.13 0.10
CA LEU A 186 18.47 -5.89 -1.34
C LEU A 186 17.03 -5.61 -1.80
N PRO A 187 16.02 -6.47 -1.56
CA PRO A 187 14.65 -6.20 -1.99
C PRO A 187 14.04 -4.97 -1.31
N TRP A 188 14.43 -4.64 -0.07
CA TRP A 188 14.03 -3.39 0.59
C TRP A 188 14.59 -2.17 -0.15
N THR A 189 15.88 -2.18 -0.49
CA THR A 189 16.52 -1.12 -1.25
C THR A 189 15.89 -0.97 -2.64
N LEU A 190 15.64 -2.07 -3.35
CA LEU A 190 15.00 -2.04 -4.67
C LEU A 190 13.59 -1.46 -4.62
N ALA A 191 12.80 -1.83 -3.61
CA ALA A 191 11.47 -1.26 -3.41
C ALA A 191 11.53 0.24 -3.11
N ALA A 192 12.42 0.66 -2.20
CA ALA A 192 12.58 2.06 -1.83
C ALA A 192 13.05 2.91 -3.03
N VAL A 193 14.08 2.46 -3.75
CA VAL A 193 14.60 3.13 -4.95
C VAL A 193 13.53 3.23 -6.03
N SER A 194 12.73 2.18 -6.25
CA SER A 194 11.66 2.21 -7.25
C SER A 194 10.56 3.20 -6.88
N VAL A 195 10.10 3.22 -5.61
CA VAL A 195 9.04 4.13 -5.15
C VAL A 195 9.50 5.59 -5.20
N ILE A 196 10.73 5.87 -4.72
CA ILE A 196 11.30 7.22 -4.74
C ILE A 196 11.62 7.65 -6.17
N GLY A 197 12.20 6.77 -6.98
CA GLY A 197 12.55 7.01 -8.37
C GLY A 197 11.34 7.35 -9.23
N VAL A 198 10.22 6.64 -9.05
CA VAL A 198 8.94 6.99 -9.66
C VAL A 198 8.48 8.38 -9.23
N GLY A 199 8.51 8.67 -7.93
CA GLY A 199 8.10 9.99 -7.46
C GLY A 199 8.92 11.10 -8.08
N TYR A 200 10.23 10.92 -8.12
CA TYR A 200 11.17 11.85 -8.74
C TYR A 200 10.86 12.06 -10.24
N THR A 201 10.73 10.99 -11.03
CA THR A 201 10.46 11.12 -12.47
C THR A 201 9.16 11.89 -12.73
N ARG A 202 8.11 11.68 -11.92
CA ARG A 202 6.82 12.36 -12.10
C ARG A 202 6.88 13.87 -11.86
N VAL A 203 7.66 14.32 -10.88
CA VAL A 203 7.84 15.76 -10.62
C VAL A 203 8.83 16.36 -11.62
N ALA A 204 9.92 15.64 -11.91
CA ALA A 204 10.97 16.11 -12.81
C ALA A 204 10.48 16.28 -14.26
N LEU A 205 9.55 15.44 -14.71
CA LEU A 205 8.89 15.57 -16.02
C LEU A 205 7.75 16.60 -16.01
N GLY A 206 7.50 17.30 -14.89
CA GLY A 206 6.51 18.38 -14.81
C GLY A 206 5.05 17.95 -14.87
N VAL A 207 4.76 16.65 -14.70
CA VAL A 207 3.41 16.09 -14.86
C VAL A 207 2.64 15.96 -13.54
N HIS A 208 3.30 16.10 -12.40
CA HIS A 208 2.71 16.03 -11.06
C HIS A 208 3.37 17.03 -10.10
N TRP A 209 2.59 17.48 -9.12
CA TRP A 209 3.08 18.19 -7.96
C TRP A 209 3.76 17.22 -6.97
N VAL A 210 4.64 17.73 -6.10
CA VAL A 210 5.27 16.92 -5.05
C VAL A 210 4.21 16.32 -4.12
N SER A 211 3.20 17.12 -3.77
CA SER A 211 2.08 16.67 -2.94
C SER A 211 1.23 15.58 -3.62
N ASP A 212 1.13 15.53 -4.96
CA ASP A 212 0.44 14.43 -5.65
C ASP A 212 1.18 13.10 -5.47
N VAL A 213 2.52 13.15 -5.53
CA VAL A 213 3.38 12.00 -5.33
C VAL A 213 3.29 11.50 -3.89
N VAL A 214 3.43 12.41 -2.93
CA VAL A 214 3.27 12.08 -1.49
C VAL A 214 1.88 11.53 -1.21
N GLY A 215 0.82 12.13 -1.75
CA GLY A 215 -0.55 11.62 -1.63
C GLY A 215 -0.69 10.21 -2.21
N GLY A 216 -0.06 9.93 -3.35
CA GLY A 216 -0.02 8.60 -3.95
C GLY A 216 0.71 7.57 -3.08
N TRP A 217 1.85 7.93 -2.49
CA TRP A 217 2.58 7.07 -1.55
C TRP A 217 1.76 6.79 -0.29
N LEU A 218 1.18 7.83 0.32
CA LEU A 218 0.40 7.70 1.55
C LEU A 218 -0.86 6.85 1.33
N LEU A 219 -1.59 7.06 0.23
CA LEU A 219 -2.76 6.25 -0.09
C LEU A 219 -2.37 4.80 -0.40
N GLY A 220 -1.29 4.60 -1.18
CA GLY A 220 -0.77 3.27 -1.48
C GLY A 220 -0.36 2.50 -0.22
N LEU A 221 0.37 3.14 0.70
CA LEU A 221 0.75 2.56 1.98
C LEU A 221 -0.46 2.28 2.88
N ALA A 222 -1.46 3.16 2.90
CA ALA A 222 -2.69 2.93 3.65
C ALA A 222 -3.43 1.70 3.14
N VAL A 223 -3.54 1.53 1.81
CA VAL A 223 -4.16 0.34 1.19
C VAL A 223 -3.39 -0.93 1.54
N VAL A 224 -2.07 -0.94 1.33
CA VAL A 224 -1.22 -2.12 1.67
C VAL A 224 -1.36 -2.47 3.13
N THR A 225 -1.30 -1.49 4.02
CA THR A 225 -1.38 -1.72 5.46
C THR A 225 -2.75 -2.26 5.85
N ALA A 226 -3.84 -1.68 5.33
CA ALA A 226 -5.19 -2.15 5.59
C ALA A 226 -5.42 -3.60 5.14
N THR A 227 -5.00 -3.94 3.91
CA THR A 227 -5.15 -5.30 3.37
C THR A 227 -4.25 -6.29 4.09
N THR A 228 -3.03 -5.89 4.47
CA THR A 228 -2.13 -6.70 5.30
C THR A 228 -2.71 -6.97 6.68
N LEU A 229 -3.28 -5.96 7.36
CA LEU A 229 -3.92 -6.17 8.67
C LEU A 229 -5.13 -7.10 8.57
N ALA A 230 -5.93 -6.99 7.51
CA ALA A 230 -7.02 -7.91 7.23
C ALA A 230 -6.51 -9.34 6.97
N PHE A 231 -5.43 -9.48 6.19
CA PHE A 231 -4.78 -10.76 5.91
C PHE A 231 -4.23 -11.41 7.19
N GLU A 232 -3.54 -10.65 8.04
CA GLU A 232 -3.01 -11.13 9.33
C GLU A 232 -4.11 -11.51 10.32
N ALA A 233 -5.24 -10.79 10.32
CA ALA A 233 -6.42 -11.17 11.09
C ALA A 233 -6.96 -12.53 10.63
N TRP A 234 -7.06 -12.74 9.31
CA TRP A 234 -7.49 -14.00 8.74
C TRP A 234 -6.50 -15.15 8.97
N ARG A 235 -5.19 -14.89 8.87
CA ARG A 235 -4.15 -15.86 9.26
C ARG A 235 -4.33 -16.32 10.70
N ALA A 236 -4.63 -15.39 11.61
CA ALA A 236 -4.88 -15.73 13.00
C ALA A 236 -6.21 -16.51 13.21
N ASP A 237 -7.17 -16.44 12.28
CA ASP A 237 -8.43 -17.22 12.36
C ASP A 237 -8.21 -18.68 11.93
N VAL A 238 -7.31 -18.93 10.98
CA VAL A 238 -6.95 -20.28 10.54
C VAL A 238 -5.86 -20.93 11.39
N GLY A 239 -5.54 -20.36 12.56
CA GLY A 239 -4.55 -20.88 13.49
C GLY A 239 -3.09 -20.65 13.10
N ARG A 240 -2.79 -19.79 12.12
CA ARG A 240 -1.43 -19.40 11.77
C ARG A 240 -0.92 -18.29 12.70
N THR A 241 0.39 -18.25 12.91
CA THR A 241 1.04 -17.19 13.67
C THR A 241 1.06 -15.89 12.87
N ARG A 242 0.94 -14.77 13.58
CA ARG A 242 1.10 -13.44 12.98
C ARG A 242 2.52 -13.25 12.49
N THR A 243 2.65 -12.60 11.34
CA THR A 243 3.96 -12.28 10.77
C THR A 243 4.39 -10.86 11.09
N THR A 244 5.66 -10.57 10.84
CA THR A 244 6.21 -9.22 10.84
C THR A 244 6.62 -8.83 9.43
N PRO A 245 6.62 -7.53 9.06
CA PRO A 245 7.06 -7.10 7.73
C PRO A 245 8.47 -7.60 7.35
N ALA A 246 9.36 -7.77 8.34
CA ALA A 246 10.71 -8.29 8.13
C ALA A 246 10.75 -9.79 7.75
N GLN A 247 9.68 -10.54 8.01
CA GLN A 247 9.52 -11.95 7.65
C GLN A 247 8.81 -12.15 6.30
N GLY A 248 8.10 -11.12 5.80
CA GLY A 248 7.11 -11.27 4.73
C GLY A 248 5.78 -11.81 5.25
N LEU A 249 4.77 -11.87 4.38
CA LEU A 249 3.38 -12.13 4.79
C LEU A 249 3.02 -13.61 4.96
N GLU A 250 3.70 -14.51 4.24
CA GLU A 250 3.49 -15.94 4.39
C GLU A 250 4.84 -16.67 4.37
N PRO A 251 5.53 -16.78 5.51
CA PRO A 251 6.80 -17.51 5.64
C PRO A 251 6.74 -18.94 5.10
N GLU A 252 5.55 -19.54 5.12
CA GLU A 252 5.28 -20.91 4.70
C GLU A 252 5.27 -21.10 3.18
N ILE A 253 5.40 -20.02 2.40
CA ILE A 253 5.62 -20.09 0.94
C ILE A 253 6.91 -20.83 0.55
N THR A 254 7.80 -21.07 1.51
CA THR A 254 9.01 -21.89 1.33
C THR A 254 8.70 -23.40 1.34
N ALA A 255 7.54 -23.83 1.83
CA ALA A 255 7.12 -25.22 1.84
C ALA A 255 6.57 -25.68 0.46
N GLU A 256 6.52 -27.01 0.26
CA GLU A 256 5.91 -27.62 -0.93
C GLU A 256 4.40 -27.35 -1.00
N HIS A 257 3.72 -27.36 0.15
CA HIS A 257 2.31 -27.02 0.30
C HIS A 257 2.15 -25.86 1.30
N PRO A 258 2.09 -24.60 0.83
CA PRO A 258 2.02 -23.42 1.69
C PRO A 258 0.73 -23.37 2.54
N GLU A 259 -0.36 -23.84 1.94
CA GLU A 259 -1.69 -23.90 2.53
C GLU A 259 -1.90 -25.17 3.37
N PRO A 260 -2.63 -25.10 4.51
CA PRO A 260 -3.02 -26.31 5.23
C PRO A 260 -3.96 -27.16 4.36
N TRP A 261 -3.68 -28.46 4.25
CA TRP A 261 -4.55 -29.41 3.59
C TRP A 261 -5.93 -29.44 4.28
N ALA A 262 -7.01 -29.45 3.49
CA ALA A 262 -8.38 -29.30 3.99
C ALA A 262 -8.82 -30.39 4.98
N GLY A 263 -8.12 -31.52 5.06
CA GLY A 263 -8.41 -32.63 5.99
C GLY A 263 -7.68 -32.58 7.35
N ALA A 264 -6.88 -31.55 7.64
CA ALA A 264 -6.03 -31.48 8.83
C ALA A 264 -6.74 -31.11 10.14
N ARG A 265 -8.07 -31.14 10.16
CA ARG A 265 -8.89 -30.70 11.31
C ARG A 265 -9.53 -31.87 12.02
#